data_AF-J9E2P6-F1
#
_entry.id   AF-J9E2P6-F1
#
_cell.length_a   1.000
_cell.length_b   1.000
_cell.length_c   1.000
_cell.angle_alpha   90.00
_cell.angle_beta   90.00
_cell.angle_gamma   90.00
#
_symmetry.space_group_name_H-M   'P 1'
#
loop_
_entity.id
_entity.type
_entity.pdbx_description
1 polymer ?
#
loop_
_entity_poly.entity_id
_entity_poly.type
_entity_poly.pdbx_seq_one_letter_code
_entity_poly.pdbx_strand_id
1 'polypeptide(L)' 'MNEDKKMIAEVDDDLCFVNEWVDKLSHGKSFTLRVFVESFQSEMKCKDRAKRESALKRICLVISKLPQNYPWELPHG' A
#
# COMPACT_ATOMS: atom_id res chain seq x y z
N MET A 1 11.44 25.54 -14.65
CA MET A 1 11.63 25.11 -13.24
C MET A 1 10.27 24.77 -12.64
N ASN A 2 9.87 23.50 -12.66
CA ASN A 2 8.74 23.02 -11.83
C ASN A 2 8.59 21.49 -11.79
N GLU A 3 9.36 20.72 -12.56
CA GLU A 3 9.31 19.25 -12.52
C GLU A 3 10.00 18.70 -11.26
N ASP A 4 11.14 19.25 -10.86
CA ASP A 4 11.87 18.80 -9.65
C ASP A 4 11.02 18.93 -8.37
N LYS A 5 10.32 20.05 -8.19
CA LYS A 5 9.45 20.24 -7.00
C LYS A 5 8.27 19.28 -6.97
N LYS A 6 7.70 18.94 -8.14
CA LYS A 6 6.59 18.00 -8.25
C LYS A 6 7.05 16.56 -8.00
N MET A 7 8.22 16.20 -8.53
CA MET A 7 8.82 14.89 -8.33
C MET A 7 9.22 14.67 -6.86
N ILE A 8 9.76 15.69 -6.19
CA ILE A 8 10.09 15.62 -4.75
C ILE A 8 8.82 15.45 -3.91
N ALA A 9 7.73 16.16 -4.24
CA ALA A 9 6.47 16.06 -3.52
C ALA A 9 5.76 14.70 -3.74
N GLU A 10 5.74 14.17 -4.96
CA GLU A 10 5.16 12.85 -5.26
C GLU A 10 5.91 11.70 -4.55
N VAL A 11 7.24 11.81 -4.43
CA VAL A 11 8.06 10.83 -3.69
C VAL A 11 7.82 10.90 -2.18
N ASP A 12 7.61 12.10 -1.63
CA ASP A 12 7.35 12.31 -0.21
C ASP A 12 5.95 11.78 0.20
N ASP A 13 4.93 12.02 -0.63
CA ASP A 13 3.57 11.50 -0.42
C ASP A 13 3.52 9.97 -0.51
N ASP A 14 4.18 9.36 -1.49
CA ASP A 14 4.23 7.90 -1.62
C ASP A 14 5.05 7.26 -0.48
N LEU A 15 6.13 7.91 -0.02
CA LEU A 15 6.91 7.42 1.13
C LEU A 15 6.12 7.52 2.43
N CYS A 16 5.41 8.63 2.65
CA CYS A 16 4.54 8.83 3.80
C CYS A 16 3.42 7.77 3.83
N PHE A 17 2.76 7.57 2.69
CA PHE A 17 1.75 6.52 2.52
C PHE A 17 2.29 5.13 2.87
N VAL A 18 3.48 4.79 2.37
CA VAL A 18 4.10 3.49 2.63
C VAL A 18 4.43 3.31 4.10
N ASN A 19 5.07 4.31 4.72
CA ASN A 19 5.46 4.23 6.12
C ASN A 19 4.24 4.11 7.03
N GLU A 20 3.18 4.86 6.77
CA GLU A 20 1.93 4.79 7.55
C GLU A 20 1.31 3.38 7.49
N TRP A 21 1.22 2.79 6.29
CA TRP A 21 0.64 1.46 6.16
C TRP A 21 1.53 0.35 6.69
N VAL A 22 2.85 0.45 6.52
CA VAL A 22 3.80 -0.50 7.12
C VAL A 22 3.68 -0.48 8.64
N ASP A 23 3.59 0.70 9.25
CA ASP A 23 3.41 0.84 10.71
C ASP A 23 2.07 0.23 11.16
N LYS A 24 0.96 0.61 10.50
CA LYS A 24 -0.38 0.08 10.79
C LYS A 24 -0.45 -1.44 10.63
N LEU A 25 0.20 -2.00 9.64
CA LEU A 25 0.22 -3.45 9.41
C LEU A 25 1.09 -4.15 10.46
N SER A 26 2.26 -3.60 10.78
CA SER A 26 3.21 -4.20 11.74
C SER A 26 2.68 -4.24 13.17
N HIS A 27 1.90 -3.23 13.57
CA HIS A 27 1.29 -3.12 14.90
C HIS A 27 -0.21 -3.48 14.90
N GLY A 28 -0.77 -3.76 13.73
CA GLY A 28 -2.17 -4.06 13.54
C GLY A 28 -2.55 -5.47 13.97
N LYS A 29 -3.85 -5.75 13.96
CA LYS A 29 -4.36 -7.12 14.12
C LYS A 29 -4.32 -7.83 12.76
N SER A 30 -4.51 -9.15 12.76
CA SER A 30 -4.50 -9.97 11.53
C SER A 30 -5.47 -9.48 10.45
N PHE A 31 -6.56 -8.79 10.81
CA PHE A 31 -7.51 -8.24 9.83
C PHE A 31 -7.02 -6.96 9.14
N THR A 32 -5.97 -6.28 9.64
CA THR A 32 -5.50 -5.01 9.08
C THR A 32 -4.97 -5.18 7.65
N LEU A 33 -4.31 -6.31 7.33
CA LEU A 33 -3.88 -6.63 5.97
C LEU A 33 -5.06 -6.74 5.00
N ARG A 34 -6.16 -7.35 5.46
CA ARG A 34 -7.38 -7.47 4.67
C ARG A 34 -7.98 -6.10 4.38
N VAL A 35 -8.11 -5.25 5.41
CA VAL A 35 -8.62 -3.87 5.26
C VAL A 35 -7.75 -3.06 4.32
N PHE A 36 -6.43 -3.20 4.41
CA PHE A 36 -5.49 -2.55 3.51
C PHE A 36 -5.76 -2.94 2.05
N VAL A 37 -5.81 -4.24 1.74
CA VAL A 37 -6.04 -4.70 0.36
C VAL A 37 -7.45 -4.33 -0.14
N GLU A 38 -8.47 -4.45 0.72
CA GLU A 38 -9.85 -4.09 0.39
C GLU A 38 -10.03 -2.59 0.11
N SER A 39 -9.19 -1.72 0.69
CA SER A 39 -9.23 -0.28 0.40
C SER A 39 -8.99 0.07 -1.07
N PHE A 40 -8.26 -0.78 -1.81
CA PHE A 40 -7.98 -0.61 -3.24
C PHE A 40 -8.98 -1.32 -4.16
N GLN A 41 -10.02 -1.95 -3.60
CA GLN A 41 -10.93 -2.77 -4.38
C GLN A 41 -11.65 -1.96 -5.48
N SER A 42 -11.89 -0.67 -5.24
CA SER A 42 -12.54 0.22 -6.20
C SER A 42 -11.68 0.46 -7.44
N GLU A 43 -10.38 0.69 -7.23
CA GLU A 43 -9.38 0.92 -8.26
C GLU A 43 -9.09 -0.37 -9.03
N MET A 44 -9.00 -1.51 -8.33
CA MET A 44 -8.80 -2.81 -8.96
C MET A 44 -9.97 -3.24 -9.85
N LYS A 45 -11.21 -2.86 -9.48
CA LYS A 45 -12.42 -3.12 -10.29
C LYS A 45 -12.63 -2.08 -11.40
N CYS A 46 -11.83 -1.01 -11.44
CA CYS A 46 -11.93 0.00 -12.48
C CYS A 46 -11.55 -0.58 -13.85
N LYS A 47 -12.24 -0.16 -14.92
CA LYS A 47 -11.88 -0.55 -16.29
C LYS A 47 -10.54 0.04 -16.74
N ASP A 48 -10.16 1.17 -16.15
CA ASP A 48 -8.90 1.85 -16.40
C ASP A 48 -7.71 0.97 -15.97
N ARG A 49 -6.82 0.67 -16.93
CA ARG A 49 -5.63 -0.13 -16.69
C ARG A 49 -4.60 0.59 -15.83
N ALA A 50 -4.38 1.89 -16.04
CA ALA A 50 -3.41 2.66 -15.29
C ALA A 50 -3.82 2.76 -13.80
N LYS A 51 -5.12 2.90 -13.52
CA LYS A 51 -5.63 2.87 -12.13
C LYS A 51 -5.40 1.52 -11.46
N ARG A 52 -5.67 0.41 -12.16
CA ARG A 52 -5.42 -0.95 -11.65
C ARG A 52 -3.95 -1.20 -11.38
N GLU A 53 -3.08 -0.84 -12.32
CA GLU A 53 -1.62 -1.00 -12.16
C GLU A 53 -1.08 -0.13 -11.02
N SER A 54 -1.58 1.11 -10.87
CA SER A 54 -1.20 1.99 -9.75
C SER A 54 -1.58 1.40 -8.40
N ALA A 55 -2.81 0.89 -8.26
CA ALA A 55 -3.27 0.22 -7.04
C ALA A 55 -2.42 -1.01 -6.69
N LEU A 56 -2.13 -1.87 -7.67
CA LEU A 56 -1.27 -3.04 -7.49
C LEU A 56 0.16 -2.64 -7.08
N LYS A 57 0.74 -1.61 -7.72
CA LYS A 57 2.06 -1.10 -7.36
C LYS A 57 2.12 -0.64 -5.91
N ARG A 58 1.11 0.10 -5.44
CA ARG A 58 1.04 0.58 -4.05
C ARG A 58 0.95 -0.57 -3.05
N ILE A 59 0.13 -1.59 -3.34
CA ILE A 59 0.02 -2.78 -2.49
C ILE A 59 1.35 -3.53 -2.43
N CYS A 60 1.96 -3.80 -3.59
CA CYS A 60 3.25 -4.48 -3.66
C CYS A 60 4.34 -3.69 -2.91
N LEU A 61 4.34 -2.36 -3.03
CA LEU A 61 5.30 -1.51 -2.36
C LEU A 61 5.19 -1.62 -0.84
N VAL A 62 4.00 -1.49 -0.27
CA VAL A 62 3.77 -1.64 1.17
C VAL A 62 4.15 -3.05 1.64
N ILE A 63 3.70 -4.10 0.94
CA ILE A 63 4.02 -5.49 1.27
C ILE A 63 5.53 -5.75 1.25
N SER A 64 6.25 -5.20 0.28
CA SER A 64 7.71 -5.36 0.15
C SER A 64 8.52 -4.70 1.29
N LYS A 65 7.88 -3.81 2.06
CA LYS A 65 8.48 -3.07 3.18
C LYS A 65 8.07 -3.63 4.53
N LEU A 66 7.18 -4.62 4.59
CA LEU A 66 6.85 -5.31 5.83
C LEU A 66 8.09 -6.03 6.38
N PRO A 67 8.21 -6.15 7.71
CA PRO A 67 9.31 -6.86 8.32
C PRO A 67 9.29 -8.33 7.93
N GLN A 68 10.46 -8.97 7.84
CA GLN A 68 10.59 -10.35 7.35
C GLN A 68 9.83 -11.36 8.23
N ASN A 69 9.65 -11.07 9.51
CA ASN A 69 8.89 -11.86 10.47
C ASN A 69 7.40 -11.47 10.54
N TYR A 70 6.88 -10.77 9.54
CA TYR A 70 5.47 -10.39 9.50
C TYR A 70 4.57 -11.64 9.64
N PRO A 71 3.62 -11.65 10.59
CA PRO A 71 2.74 -12.79 10.81
C PRO A 71 1.70 -12.86 9.70
N TRP A 72 2.07 -13.47 8.57
CA TRP A 72 1.19 -13.71 7.42
C TRP A 72 -0.02 -14.60 7.74
N GLU A 73 -0.07 -15.19 8.94
CA GLU A 73 -1.13 -16.07 9.39
C GLU A 73 -2.49 -15.38 9.31
N LEU A 74 -3.27 -15.79 8.30
CA LEU A 74 -4.70 -15.56 8.25
C LEU A 74 -5.32 -16.36 9.42
N PRO A 75 -6.23 -15.78 10.22
CA PRO A 75 -6.87 -16.53 11.28
C PRO A 75 -7.53 -17.76 10.65
N HIS A 76 -7.12 -18.95 11.10
CA HIS A 76 -7.83 -20.18 10.82
C HIS A 76 -9.28 -19.98 11.22
N GLY A 77 -10.19 -20.08 10.25
CA GLY A 77 -11.63 -20.03 10.47
C GLY A 77 -12.10 -21.20 11.32
#